data_AF-A0A3S4Z131-F1
#
_entry.id   AF-A0A3S4Z131-F1
#
_cell.length_a   1.000
_cell.length_b   1.000
_cell.length_c   1.000
_cell.angle_alpha   90.00
_cell.angle_beta   90.00
_cell.angle_gamma   90.00
#
_symmetry.space_group_name_H-M   'P 1'
#
loop_
_entity.id
_entity.type
_entity.pdbx_description
1 polymer ?
#
loop_
_entity_poly.entity_id
_entity_poly.type
_entity_poly.pdbx_seq_one_letter_code
_entity_poly.pdbx_strand_id
1 'polypeptide(L)'
;MNYDQFLNKIKGISLISLSIDKFISEWGDDLPVMLFGEIGKTIVNNLSNFSINECNDIFAYIEEGMLSGEELLKNCIATGLLESMYNSSQKENNWLNINNMLDPLSRQYVDEWINIGE
;
A
#
# COMPACT_ATOMS: atom_id res chain seq x y z
N MET A 1 -3.83 3.69 -14.76
CA MET A 1 -2.67 2.86 -14.40
C MET A 1 -3.10 1.40 -14.36
N ASN A 2 -2.32 0.45 -14.91
CA ASN A 2 -2.60 -0.98 -14.77
C ASN A 2 -1.72 -1.61 -13.68
N TYR A 3 -1.98 -2.89 -13.35
CA TYR A 3 -1.27 -3.64 -12.31
C TYR A 3 0.26 -3.56 -12.44
N ASP A 4 0.79 -3.88 -13.63
CA ASP A 4 2.24 -3.91 -13.89
C ASP A 4 2.86 -2.51 -13.80
N GLN A 5 2.18 -1.47 -14.27
CA GLN A 5 2.64 -0.08 -14.18
C GLN A 5 2.78 0.35 -12.71
N PHE A 6 1.82 0.00 -11.86
CA PHE A 6 1.91 0.29 -10.43
C PHE A 6 3.08 -0.44 -9.78
N LEU A 7 3.21 -1.76 -10.02
CA LEU A 7 4.30 -2.54 -9.47
C LEU A 7 5.67 -2.00 -9.91
N ASN A 8 5.82 -1.61 -11.17
CA ASN A 8 7.07 -1.04 -11.67
C ASN A 8 7.42 0.29 -10.98
N LYS A 9 6.43 1.17 -10.76
CA LYS A 9 6.63 2.43 -10.02
C LYS A 9 7.07 2.15 -8.58
N ILE A 10 6.33 1.29 -7.87
CA ILE A 10 6.58 1.07 -6.43
C ILE A 10 7.86 0.26 -6.17
N LYS A 11 8.27 -0.61 -7.11
CA LYS A 11 9.59 -1.27 -7.11
C LYS A 11 10.77 -0.31 -7.30
N GLY A 12 10.51 0.93 -7.75
CA GLY A 12 11.55 1.98 -7.75
C GLY A 12 12.07 2.31 -6.36
N ILE A 13 11.36 1.91 -5.30
CA ILE A 13 11.71 2.15 -3.90
C ILE A 13 12.36 0.90 -3.33
N SER A 14 13.63 1.01 -2.97
CA SER A 14 14.51 -0.14 -2.69
C SER A 14 13.96 -1.08 -1.62
N LEU A 15 13.46 -0.55 -0.50
CA LEU A 15 12.90 -1.36 0.59
C LEU A 15 11.65 -2.14 0.16
N ILE A 16 10.80 -1.54 -0.66
CA ILE A 16 9.59 -2.20 -1.17
C ILE A 16 9.98 -3.25 -2.22
N SER A 17 10.93 -2.96 -3.11
CA SER A 17 11.43 -3.94 -4.08
C SER A 17 11.95 -5.20 -3.39
N LEU A 18 12.78 -5.05 -2.36
CA LEU A 18 13.31 -6.18 -1.59
C LEU A 18 12.20 -7.03 -0.95
N SER A 19 11.15 -6.38 -0.44
CA SER A 19 10.00 -7.06 0.14
C SER A 19 9.20 -7.84 -0.92
N ILE A 20 8.97 -7.23 -2.09
CA ILE A 20 8.28 -7.88 -3.21
C ILE A 20 9.08 -9.09 -3.70
N ASP A 21 10.39 -8.93 -3.92
CA ASP A 21 11.24 -10.01 -4.43
C ASP A 21 11.30 -11.18 -3.44
N LYS A 22 11.35 -10.88 -2.13
CA LYS A 22 11.26 -11.88 -1.07
C LYS A 22 9.91 -12.60 -1.10
N PHE A 23 8.80 -11.87 -1.16
CA PHE A 23 7.46 -12.45 -1.22
C PHE A 23 7.33 -13.41 -2.40
N ILE A 24 7.73 -12.97 -3.61
CA ILE A 24 7.66 -13.79 -4.82
C ILE A 24 8.54 -15.04 -4.69
N SER A 25 9.73 -14.93 -4.10
CA SER A 25 10.61 -16.08 -3.89
C SER A 25 10.03 -17.12 -2.92
N GLU A 26 9.21 -16.70 -1.95
CA GLU A 26 8.65 -17.58 -0.91
C GLU A 26 7.29 -18.15 -1.32
N TRP A 27 6.46 -17.36 -2.01
CA TRP A 27 5.04 -17.65 -2.22
C TRP A 27 4.62 -17.71 -3.68
N GLY A 28 5.44 -17.23 -4.62
CA GLY A 28 5.07 -17.06 -6.03
C GLY A 28 4.45 -15.69 -6.34
N ASP A 29 4.09 -15.48 -7.61
CA ASP A 29 3.54 -14.24 -8.14
C ASP A 29 2.03 -14.30 -8.46
N ASP A 30 1.36 -15.42 -8.17
CA ASP A 30 -0.06 -15.68 -8.44
C ASP A 30 -1.00 -15.21 -7.31
N LEU A 31 -0.46 -14.49 -6.31
CA LEU A 31 -1.18 -14.03 -5.12
C LEU A 31 -1.20 -12.49 -5.00
N PRO A 32 -1.86 -11.76 -5.93
CA PRO A 32 -1.71 -10.31 -6.05
C PRO A 32 -2.22 -9.54 -4.82
N VAL A 33 -3.34 -9.94 -4.22
CA VAL A 33 -3.87 -9.26 -3.02
C VAL A 33 -2.95 -9.46 -1.81
N MET A 34 -2.39 -10.66 -1.62
CA MET A 34 -1.45 -10.93 -0.53
C MET A 34 -0.13 -10.18 -0.72
N LEU A 35 0.36 -10.09 -1.96
CA LEU A 35 1.53 -9.27 -2.27
C LEU A 35 1.30 -7.80 -1.88
N PHE A 36 0.14 -7.23 -2.24
CA PHE A 36 -0.20 -5.86 -1.86
C PHE A 36 -0.35 -5.68 -0.35
N GLY A 37 -0.84 -6.72 0.35
CA GLY A 37 -0.83 -6.76 1.80
C GLY A 37 0.57 -6.73 2.41
N GLU A 38 1.54 -7.39 1.77
CA GLU A 38 2.93 -7.35 2.22
C GLU A 38 3.60 -6.00 1.94
N ILE A 39 3.28 -5.38 0.79
CA ILE A 39 3.69 -4.01 0.49
C ILE A 39 3.17 -3.04 1.55
N GLY A 40 1.87 -3.12 1.90
CA GLY A 40 1.27 -2.25 2.90
C GLY A 40 1.92 -2.38 4.28
N LYS A 41 2.17 -3.61 4.76
CA LYS A 41 2.93 -3.85 5.99
C LYS A 41 4.35 -3.27 5.91
N THR A 42 5.02 -3.47 4.78
CA THR A 42 6.40 -2.99 4.57
C THR A 42 6.47 -1.48 4.70
N ILE A 43 5.52 -0.75 4.10
CA ILE A 43 5.43 0.71 4.18
C ILE A 43 5.28 1.15 5.63
N VAL A 44 4.34 0.57 6.38
CA VAL A 44 4.09 0.98 7.77
C VAL A 44 5.27 0.67 8.68
N ASN A 45 5.82 -0.53 8.58
CA ASN A 45 6.90 -0.99 9.46
C ASN A 45 8.25 -0.29 9.19
N ASN A 46 8.38 0.36 8.03
CA ASN A 46 9.60 1.06 7.63
C ASN A 46 9.37 2.56 7.41
N LEU A 47 8.27 3.12 7.93
CA LEU A 47 7.90 4.51 7.64
C LEU A 47 9.03 5.52 7.94
N SER A 48 9.79 5.30 9.01
CA SER A 48 10.93 6.14 9.41
C SER A 48 12.18 5.99 8.53
N ASN A 49 12.22 4.95 7.69
CA ASN A 49 13.37 4.61 6.85
C ASN A 49 13.22 5.16 5.42
N PHE A 50 12.02 5.63 5.05
CA PHE A 50 11.81 6.31 3.78
C PHE A 50 12.20 7.79 3.90
N SER A 51 12.82 8.31 2.85
CA SER A 51 12.96 9.75 2.67
C SER A 51 11.60 10.41 2.45
N ILE A 52 11.54 11.73 2.64
CA ILE A 52 10.32 12.52 2.39
C ILE A 52 9.84 12.35 0.94
N ASN A 53 10.76 12.30 -0.02
CA ASN A 53 10.43 12.10 -1.43
C ASN A 53 9.86 10.71 -1.68
N GLU A 54 10.46 9.66 -1.11
CA GLU A 54 9.93 8.30 -1.23
C GLU A 54 8.55 8.18 -0.58
N CYS A 55 8.33 8.78 0.60
CA CYS A 55 7.00 8.83 1.20
C CYS A 55 6.00 9.49 0.25
N ASN A 56 6.30 10.69 -0.25
CA ASN A 56 5.40 11.39 -1.17
C ASN A 56 5.09 10.55 -2.42
N ASP A 57 6.10 9.90 -3.00
CA ASP A 57 5.92 9.04 -4.16
C ASP A 57 5.03 7.82 -3.84
N ILE A 58 5.24 7.15 -2.70
CA ILE A 58 4.44 5.99 -2.26
C ILE A 58 2.96 6.37 -2.20
N PHE A 59 2.63 7.42 -1.45
CA PHE A 59 1.24 7.81 -1.24
C PHE A 59 0.60 8.32 -2.54
N ALA A 60 1.35 9.06 -3.36
CA ALA A 60 0.87 9.48 -4.68
C ALA A 60 0.60 8.30 -5.63
N TYR A 61 1.43 7.26 -5.65
CA TYR A 61 1.20 6.07 -6.48
C TYR A 61 -0.03 5.27 -6.02
N ILE A 62 -0.22 5.15 -4.71
CA ILE A 62 -1.41 4.51 -4.12
C ILE A 62 -2.67 5.27 -4.58
N GLU A 63 -2.68 6.59 -4.44
CA GLU A 63 -3.82 7.42 -4.84
C GLU A 63 -4.09 7.38 -6.34
N GLU A 64 -3.05 7.50 -7.17
CA GLU A 64 -3.18 7.39 -8.63
C GLU A 64 -3.77 6.03 -9.03
N GLY A 65 -3.42 4.97 -8.30
CA GLY A 65 -3.96 3.63 -8.48
C GLY A 65 -5.42 3.52 -8.05
N MET A 66 -5.81 4.14 -6.94
CA MET A 66 -7.21 4.23 -6.51
C MET A 66 -8.07 5.05 -7.47
N LEU A 67 -7.54 6.14 -8.02
CA LEU A 67 -8.27 7.03 -8.94
C LEU A 67 -8.42 6.41 -10.34
N SER A 68 -7.29 6.05 -10.95
CA SER A 68 -7.19 5.73 -12.37
C SER A 68 -6.80 4.28 -12.67
N GLY A 69 -6.75 3.44 -11.63
CA GLY A 69 -6.46 2.03 -11.75
C GLY A 69 -7.49 1.26 -12.57
N GLU A 70 -7.07 0.18 -13.20
CA GLU A 70 -8.00 -0.87 -13.60
C GLU A 70 -8.59 -1.58 -12.37
N GLU A 71 -9.71 -2.28 -12.55
CA GLU A 71 -10.48 -2.87 -11.44
C GLU A 71 -9.65 -3.82 -10.57
N LEU A 72 -8.83 -4.67 -11.18
CA LEU A 72 -7.92 -5.57 -10.45
C LEU A 72 -6.95 -4.79 -9.55
N LEU A 73 -6.31 -3.76 -10.09
CA LEU A 73 -5.38 -2.93 -9.33
C LEU A 73 -6.08 -2.22 -8.17
N LYS A 74 -7.25 -1.62 -8.43
CA LYS A 74 -8.07 -0.95 -7.41
C LYS A 74 -8.38 -1.90 -6.26
N ASN A 75 -8.83 -3.12 -6.57
CA ASN A 75 -9.12 -4.14 -5.56
C ASN A 75 -7.87 -4.54 -4.76
N CYS A 76 -6.71 -4.69 -5.41
CA CYS A 76 -5.46 -5.02 -4.72
C CYS A 76 -5.00 -3.89 -3.80
N ILE A 77 -5.12 -2.62 -4.23
CA ILE A 77 -4.77 -1.47 -3.40
C ILE A 77 -5.75 -1.36 -2.22
N ALA A 78 -7.04 -1.38 -2.49
CA ALA A 78 -8.09 -1.27 -1.47
C ALA A 78 -7.96 -2.37 -0.41
N THR A 79 -8.12 -3.63 -0.83
CA THR A 79 -8.26 -4.76 0.11
C THR A 79 -6.94 -5.37 0.56
N GLY A 80 -5.91 -5.32 -0.28
CA GLY A 80 -4.58 -5.79 0.08
C GLY A 80 -3.80 -4.71 0.81
N LEU A 81 -3.55 -3.59 0.14
CA LEU A 81 -2.58 -2.59 0.60
C LEU A 81 -3.16 -1.68 1.71
N LEU A 82 -4.26 -0.98 1.48
CA LEU A 82 -4.79 0.02 2.42
C LEU A 82 -5.28 -0.62 3.73
N GLU A 83 -6.01 -1.73 3.64
CA GLU A 83 -6.44 -2.47 4.83
C GLU A 83 -5.25 -3.03 5.63
N SER A 84 -4.22 -3.55 4.97
CA SER A 84 -3.01 -4.02 5.68
C SER A 84 -2.20 -2.87 6.28
N MET A 85 -2.17 -1.70 5.64
CA MET A 85 -1.56 -0.49 6.20
C MET A 85 -2.29 -0.08 7.47
N TYR A 86 -3.63 0.00 7.43
CA TYR A 86 -4.42 0.30 8.63
C TYR A 86 -4.12 -0.70 9.75
N ASN A 87 -4.28 -2.00 9.48
CA ASN A 87 -4.09 -3.04 10.49
C ASN A 87 -2.67 -3.06 11.08
N SER A 88 -1.64 -2.80 10.25
CA SER A 88 -0.26 -2.69 10.73
C SER A 88 -0.05 -1.43 11.54
N SER A 89 -0.66 -0.31 11.15
CA SER A 89 -0.51 0.97 11.83
C SER A 89 -1.13 1.00 13.22
N GLN A 90 -2.17 0.18 13.45
CA GLN A 90 -2.73 -0.04 14.78
C GLN A 90 -1.73 -0.74 15.70
N LYS A 91 -0.98 -1.73 15.17
CA LYS A 91 0.06 -2.45 15.94
C LYS A 91 1.25 -1.55 16.27
N GLU A 92 1.67 -0.74 15.31
CA GLU A 92 2.77 0.22 15.47
C GLU A 92 2.35 1.52 16.17
N ASN A 93 1.07 1.67 16.53
CA ASN A 93 0.48 2.86 17.13
C ASN A 93 0.82 4.16 16.38
N ASN A 94 0.82 4.10 15.04
CA ASN A 94 1.24 5.20 14.16
C ASN A 94 0.18 5.60 13.12
N TRP A 95 -1.08 5.12 13.29
CA TRP A 95 -2.17 5.40 12.36
C TRP A 95 -2.35 6.90 12.06
N LEU A 96 -2.21 7.78 13.05
CA LEU A 96 -2.34 9.23 12.82
C LEU A 96 -1.37 9.75 11.75
N ASN A 97 -0.13 9.23 11.75
CA ASN A 97 0.88 9.63 10.77
C ASN A 97 0.53 9.10 9.38
N ILE A 98 0.17 7.82 9.28
CA ILE A 98 -0.24 7.19 8.02
C ILE A 98 -1.46 7.91 7.45
N ASN A 99 -2.50 8.08 8.27
CA ASN A 99 -3.71 8.78 7.89
C ASN A 99 -3.38 10.17 7.34
N ASN A 100 -2.55 10.97 8.03
CA ASN A 100 -2.15 12.30 7.54
C ASN A 100 -1.44 12.30 6.18
N MET A 101 -0.79 11.20 5.80
CA MET A 101 -0.13 11.05 4.50
C MET A 101 -1.04 10.51 3.40
N LEU A 102 -2.17 9.86 3.74
CA LEU A 102 -3.11 9.36 2.75
C LEU A 102 -3.80 10.52 2.00
N ASP A 103 -3.81 10.41 0.67
CA ASP A 103 -4.58 11.28 -0.19
C ASP A 103 -6.10 10.98 -0.10
N PRO A 104 -6.97 11.88 -0.62
CA PRO A 104 -8.39 11.87 -0.30
C PRO A 104 -9.13 10.57 -0.61
N LEU A 105 -8.94 9.94 -1.77
CA LEU A 105 -9.70 8.74 -2.13
C LEU A 105 -9.25 7.52 -1.32
N SER A 106 -7.94 7.38 -1.15
CA SER A 106 -7.34 6.33 -0.32
C SER A 106 -7.78 6.45 1.14
N ARG A 107 -7.81 7.69 1.67
CA ARG A 107 -8.32 7.98 3.02
C ARG A 107 -9.80 7.66 3.16
N GLN A 108 -10.62 8.14 2.22
CA GLN A 108 -12.06 7.89 2.22
C GLN A 108 -12.37 6.40 2.24
N TYR A 109 -11.67 5.60 1.42
CA TYR A 109 -11.83 4.15 1.41
C TYR A 109 -11.59 3.54 2.80
N VAL A 110 -10.47 3.91 3.45
CA VAL A 110 -10.14 3.35 4.77
C VAL A 110 -11.16 3.79 5.82
N ASP A 111 -11.58 5.05 5.82
CA ASP A 111 -12.60 5.55 6.75
C ASP A 111 -13.93 4.81 6.57
N GLU A 112 -14.39 4.61 5.33
CA GLU A 112 -15.60 3.82 5.04
C GLU A 112 -15.45 2.36 5.49
N TRP A 113 -14.31 1.74 5.22
CA TRP A 113 -14.03 0.36 5.60
C TRP A 113 -14.02 0.16 7.12
N ILE A 114 -13.40 1.09 7.88
CA ILE A 114 -13.41 1.07 9.35
C ILE A 114 -14.85 1.16 9.87
N ASN A 115 -15.65 2.10 9.36
CA ASN A 115 -17.03 2.31 9.81
C ASN A 115 -17.96 1.13 9.50
N ILE A 116 -17.64 0.30 8.50
CA ILE A 116 -18.40 -0.92 8.19
C ILE A 116 -17.97 -2.08 9.10
N GLY A 117 -16.72 -2.09 9.57
CA GLY A 117 -16.15 -3.14 10.41
C GLY A 117 -16.40 -2.98 11.92
N GLU A 118 -16.85 -1.80 12.37
CA GLU A 118 -17.37 -1.54 13.74
C GLU A 118 -18.84 -1.94 13.91
#